data_AF-K2K8F1-F1
#
_entry.id   AF-K2K8F1-F1
#
_cell.length_a   1.000
_cell.length_b   1.000
_cell.length_c   1.000
_cell.angle_alpha   90.00
_cell.angle_beta   90.00
_cell.angle_gamma   90.00
#
_symmetry.space_group_name_H-M   'P 1'
#
loop_
_entity.id
_entity.type
_entity.pdbx_description
1 polymer ?
#
loop_
_entity_poly.entity_id
_entity_poly.type
_entity_poly.pdbx_seq_one_letter_code
_entity_poly.pdbx_strand_id
1 'polypeptide(L)'
;MDYIDNQQARLYIYQGTNAEDKEDAFSFFKKAVELLEERRKEDEYKYSIIESFWEFLEKYFLHFGKNKQEVIQKVLADHYEKFCSFCGQGSWYKQKIIRGCEKVFEKYLPNPEKPNLSKNLSSK
;
A
#
# COMPACT_ATOMS: atom_id res chain seq x y z
N MET A 1 -6.24 20.56 -1.29
CA MET A 1 -5.57 19.88 -2.42
C MET A 1 -5.63 18.37 -2.19
N ASP A 2 -5.28 17.91 -0.99
CA ASP A 2 -5.23 16.49 -0.55
C ASP A 2 -6.39 15.57 -0.95
N TYR A 3 -7.63 16.07 -1.01
CA TYR A 3 -8.79 15.22 -1.34
C TYR A 3 -8.82 14.80 -2.82
N ILE A 4 -8.40 15.70 -3.73
CA ILE A 4 -8.34 15.42 -5.17
C ILE A 4 -7.22 14.41 -5.44
N ASP A 5 -6.07 14.61 -4.81
CA ASP A 5 -4.90 13.74 -4.97
C ASP A 5 -5.17 12.31 -4.50
N ASN A 6 -5.94 12.15 -3.41
CA ASN A 6 -6.38 10.83 -2.92
C ASN A 6 -7.29 10.11 -3.91
N GLN A 7 -8.27 10.81 -4.48
CA GLN A 7 -9.17 10.23 -5.48
C GLN A 7 -8.40 9.86 -6.74
N GLN A 8 -7.45 10.70 -7.15
CA GLN A 8 -6.62 10.48 -8.32
C GLN A 8 -5.67 9.30 -8.15
N ALA A 9 -5.02 9.17 -6.98
CA ALA A 9 -4.19 8.02 -6.66
C ALA A 9 -4.99 6.71 -6.70
N ARG A 10 -6.20 6.71 -6.13
CA ARG A 10 -7.10 5.54 -6.18
C ARG A 10 -7.52 5.20 -7.61
N LEU A 11 -7.81 6.22 -8.43
CA LEU A 11 -8.15 6.03 -9.84
C LEU A 11 -6.99 5.43 -10.62
N TYR A 12 -5.76 5.88 -10.37
CA TYR A 12 -4.58 5.29 -11.00
C TYR A 12 -4.39 3.83 -10.61
N ILE A 13 -4.56 3.45 -9.34
CA ILE A 13 -4.53 2.02 -8.98
C ILE A 13 -5.62 1.23 -9.68
N TYR A 14 -6.85 1.75 -9.74
CA TYR A 14 -7.93 1.09 -10.47
C TYR A 14 -7.60 0.92 -11.97
N GLN A 15 -7.07 1.96 -12.62
CA GLN A 15 -6.64 1.89 -14.02
C GLN A 15 -5.50 0.88 -14.21
N GLY A 16 -4.52 0.87 -13.31
CA GLY A 16 -3.43 -0.10 -13.32
C GLY A 16 -3.91 -1.53 -13.16
N THR A 17 -4.86 -1.78 -12.25
CA THR A 17 -5.47 -3.10 -12.03
C THR A 17 -6.21 -3.61 -13.28
N ASN A 18 -6.78 -2.70 -14.07
CA ASN A 18 -7.56 -3.04 -15.27
C ASN A 18 -6.78 -2.91 -16.58
N ALA A 19 -5.50 -2.52 -16.55
CA ALA A 19 -4.69 -2.38 -17.76
C ALA A 19 -4.43 -3.74 -18.42
N GLU A 20 -4.53 -3.81 -19.75
CA GLU A 20 -4.23 -5.04 -20.48
C GLU A 20 -2.71 -5.30 -20.52
N ASP A 21 -1.94 -4.23 -20.67
CA ASP A 21 -0.48 -4.27 -20.68
C ASP A 21 0.12 -4.03 -19.29
N LYS A 22 1.16 -4.79 -18.96
CA LYS A 22 1.83 -4.72 -17.66
C LYS A 22 2.68 -3.47 -17.50
N GLU A 23 3.26 -2.93 -18.58
CA GLU A 23 4.05 -1.69 -18.51
C GLU A 23 3.13 -0.51 -18.23
N ASP A 24 1.95 -0.48 -18.84
CA ASP A 24 0.89 0.49 -18.51
C ASP A 24 0.42 0.33 -17.06
N ALA A 25 0.17 -0.90 -16.61
CA ALA A 25 -0.18 -1.19 -15.22
C ALA A 25 0.85 -0.62 -14.23
N PHE A 26 2.13 -0.83 -14.51
CA PHE A 26 3.22 -0.31 -13.69
C PHE A 26 3.36 1.22 -13.78
N SER A 27 3.09 1.81 -14.95
CA SER A 27 3.06 3.27 -15.13
C SER A 27 2.01 3.92 -14.24
N PHE A 28 0.80 3.36 -14.20
CA PHE A 28 -0.25 3.83 -13.29
C PHE A 28 0.10 3.65 -11.82
N PHE A 29 0.71 2.52 -11.44
CA PHE A 29 1.20 2.32 -10.07
C PHE A 29 2.15 3.44 -9.65
N LYS A 30 3.14 3.79 -10.47
CA LYS A 30 4.08 4.89 -10.16
C LYS A 30 3.38 6.23 -9.95
N LYS A 31 2.40 6.57 -10.80
CA LYS A 31 1.61 7.80 -10.64
C LYS A 31 0.81 7.84 -9.35
N ALA A 32 0.27 6.68 -8.92
CA ALA A 32 -0.41 6.60 -7.63
C ALA A 32 0.55 6.81 -6.46
N VAL A 33 1.73 6.19 -6.52
CA VAL A 33 2.76 6.30 -5.47
C VAL A 33 3.28 7.73 -5.34
N GLU A 34 3.54 8.42 -6.44
CA GLU A 34 3.98 9.82 -6.44
C GLU A 34 3.02 10.72 -5.63
N LEU A 35 1.71 10.59 -5.88
CA LEU A 35 0.68 11.31 -5.13
C LEU A 35 0.63 10.91 -3.64
N LEU A 36 0.91 9.65 -3.30
CA LEU A 36 0.98 9.20 -1.90
C LEU A 36 2.22 9.69 -1.17
N GLU A 37 3.33 9.89 -1.87
CA GLU A 37 4.59 10.41 -1.33
C GLU A 37 4.54 11.92 -1.09
N GLU A 38 3.93 12.69 -2.00
CA GLU A 38 3.64 14.11 -1.79
C GLU A 38 2.81 14.33 -0.52
N ARG A 39 1.96 13.35 -0.20
CA ARG A 39 1.13 13.37 0.98
C ARG A 39 1.89 13.01 2.25
N ARG A 40 2.25 14.06 3.00
CA ARG A 40 2.97 13.94 4.29
C ARG A 40 2.14 13.37 5.45
N LYS A 41 0.81 13.38 5.36
CA LYS A 41 -0.07 12.94 6.46
C LYS A 41 -0.31 11.42 6.41
N GLU A 42 -0.04 10.76 7.53
CA GLU A 42 -0.31 9.32 7.74
C GLU A 42 -1.74 9.12 8.27
N ASP A 43 -2.71 8.91 7.37
CA ASP A 43 -4.13 8.77 7.73
C ASP A 43 -4.87 7.65 7.00
N GLU A 44 -6.13 7.44 7.40
CA GLU A 44 -6.99 6.35 6.89
C GLU A 44 -7.12 6.37 5.37
N TYR A 45 -7.12 7.55 4.74
CA TYR A 45 -7.23 7.65 3.28
C TYR A 45 -5.97 7.12 2.60
N LYS A 46 -4.78 7.53 3.07
CA LYS A 46 -3.50 7.07 2.53
C LYS A 46 -3.40 5.54 2.61
N TYR A 47 -3.73 4.98 3.77
CA TYR A 47 -3.68 3.53 3.97
C TYR A 47 -4.83 2.78 3.29
N SER A 48 -5.99 3.40 3.04
CA SER A 48 -7.02 2.79 2.18
C SER A 48 -6.56 2.60 0.73
N ILE A 49 -5.69 3.49 0.24
CA ILE A 49 -5.11 3.36 -1.09
C ILE A 49 -4.05 2.25 -1.10
N ILE A 50 -3.21 2.17 -0.06
CA ILE A 50 -2.25 1.07 0.10
C ILE A 50 -2.95 -0.28 0.23
N GLU A 51 -4.07 -0.36 0.97
CA GLU A 51 -4.93 -1.57 1.00
C GLU A 51 -5.32 -1.99 -0.43
N SER A 52 -5.74 -1.02 -1.26
CA SER A 52 -6.16 -1.30 -2.64
C SER A 52 -5.05 -1.81 -3.55
N PHE A 53 -3.77 -1.71 -3.14
CA PHE A 53 -2.67 -2.32 -3.88
C PHE A 53 -2.79 -3.85 -3.93
N TRP A 54 -3.51 -4.47 -2.99
CA TRP A 54 -3.66 -5.94 -2.96
C TRP A 54 -4.08 -6.51 -4.32
N GLU A 55 -5.18 -6.03 -4.90
CA GLU A 55 -5.71 -6.54 -6.17
C GLU A 55 -4.74 -6.31 -7.33
N PHE A 56 -4.10 -5.14 -7.36
CA PHE A 56 -3.07 -4.82 -8.35
C PHE A 56 -1.89 -5.79 -8.26
N LEU A 57 -1.38 -6.01 -7.05
CA LEU A 57 -0.20 -6.83 -6.82
C LEU A 57 -0.49 -8.31 -7.06
N GLU A 58 -1.66 -8.83 -6.66
CA GLU A 58 -2.08 -10.19 -7.00
C GLU A 58 -2.04 -10.43 -8.50
N LYS A 59 -2.49 -9.43 -9.27
CA LYS A 59 -2.61 -9.56 -10.72
C LYS A 59 -1.27 -9.43 -11.44
N TYR A 60 -0.41 -8.49 -11.06
CA TYR A 60 0.77 -8.15 -11.87
C TYR A 60 2.13 -8.47 -11.24
N PHE A 61 2.24 -8.60 -9.92
CA PHE A 61 3.54 -8.62 -9.24
C PHE A 61 4.48 -9.70 -9.79
N LEU A 62 3.99 -10.92 -9.99
CA LEU A 62 4.78 -12.04 -10.52
C LEU A 62 5.10 -11.92 -12.02
N HIS A 63 4.38 -11.08 -12.76
CA HIS A 63 4.63 -10.85 -14.19
C HIS A 63 5.63 -9.71 -14.46
N PHE A 64 5.97 -8.96 -13.42
CA PHE A 64 7.01 -7.95 -13.46
C PHE A 64 8.40 -8.57 -13.40
N GLY A 65 9.34 -7.96 -14.12
CA GLY A 65 10.75 -8.27 -13.97
C GLY A 65 11.28 -7.82 -12.60
N LYS A 66 12.39 -8.41 -12.17
CA LYS A 66 13.00 -8.20 -10.84
C LYS A 66 13.14 -6.73 -10.46
N ASN A 67 13.63 -5.88 -11.37
CA ASN A 67 13.81 -4.44 -11.09
C ASN A 67 12.49 -3.74 -10.70
N LYS A 68 11.36 -4.10 -11.33
CA LYS A 68 10.05 -3.50 -11.01
C LYS A 68 9.50 -4.03 -9.70
N GLN A 69 9.71 -5.32 -9.42
CA GLN A 69 9.37 -5.91 -8.12
C GLN A 69 10.13 -5.23 -7.00
N GLU A 70 11.44 -5.00 -7.16
CA GLU A 70 12.28 -4.29 -6.18
C GLU A 70 11.79 -2.86 -5.92
N VAL A 71 11.38 -2.13 -6.97
CA VAL A 71 10.77 -0.79 -6.83
C VAL A 71 9.49 -0.85 -6.00
N ILE A 72 8.57 -1.78 -6.30
CA ILE A 72 7.33 -1.96 -5.53
C ILE A 72 7.64 -2.30 -4.08
N GLN A 73 8.58 -3.23 -3.85
CA GLN A 73 8.97 -3.66 -2.52
C GLN A 73 9.57 -2.53 -1.69
N LYS A 74 10.37 -1.67 -2.32
CA LYS A 74 10.91 -0.47 -1.68
C LYS A 74 9.81 0.49 -1.26
N VAL A 75 8.87 0.79 -2.16
CA VAL A 75 7.70 1.64 -1.86
C VAL A 75 6.89 1.09 -0.68
N LEU A 76 6.64 -0.23 -0.69
CA LEU A 76 5.93 -0.88 0.42
C LEU A 76 6.71 -0.79 1.73
N ALA A 77 8.03 -0.92 1.70
CA ALA A 77 8.88 -0.85 2.89
C ALA A 77 8.85 0.57 3.50
N ASP A 78 8.99 1.59 2.65
CA ASP A 78 8.96 3.00 3.04
C ASP A 78 7.60 3.39 3.67
N HIS A 79 6.51 2.80 3.18
CA HIS A 79 5.19 2.97 3.80
C HIS A 79 5.00 2.15 5.06
N TYR A 80 5.55 0.93 5.14
CA TYR A 80 5.45 0.08 6.32
C TYR A 80 6.12 0.70 7.56
N GLU A 81 7.29 1.33 7.38
CA GLU A 81 7.98 2.03 8.47
C GLU A 81 7.09 3.08 9.14
N LYS A 82 6.35 3.86 8.32
CA LYS A 82 5.42 4.90 8.78
C LYS A 82 4.11 4.31 9.29
N PHE A 83 3.65 3.20 8.69
CA PHE A 83 2.41 2.51 9.04
C PHE A 83 2.37 2.08 10.50
N CYS A 84 3.50 1.64 11.06
CA CYS A 84 3.60 1.28 12.48
C CYS A 84 3.14 2.40 13.42
N SER A 85 3.34 3.67 13.06
CA SER A 85 2.87 4.82 13.85
C SER A 85 1.38 5.14 13.66
N PHE A 86 0.81 4.75 12.51
CA PHE A 86 -0.62 4.85 12.23
C PHE A 86 -1.42 3.74 12.96
N CYS A 87 -0.80 2.57 13.13
CA CYS A 87 -1.33 1.43 13.86
C CYS A 87 -1.62 1.79 15.32
N GLY A 88 -2.87 1.70 15.71
CA GLY A 88 -3.34 2.00 17.06
C GLY A 88 -4.84 1.78 17.16
N GLN A 89 -5.41 2.03 18.33
CA GLN A 89 -6.86 1.98 18.51
C GLN A 89 -7.56 3.00 17.60
N GLY A 90 -8.79 2.68 17.19
CA GLY A 90 -9.59 3.56 16.34
C GLY A 90 -10.90 2.92 15.92
N SER A 91 -11.58 3.57 14.97
CA SER A 91 -12.85 3.08 14.43
C SER A 91 -12.72 1.67 13.86
N TRP A 92 -13.85 0.95 13.79
CA TRP A 92 -13.89 -0.35 13.08
C TRP A 92 -13.36 -0.24 11.65
N TYR A 93 -13.65 0.87 10.97
CA TYR A 93 -13.16 1.14 9.62
C TYR A 93 -11.63 1.26 9.58
N LYS A 94 -11.03 1.99 10.51
CA LYS A 94 -9.57 2.06 10.67
C LYS A 94 -8.95 0.67 10.89
N GLN A 95 -9.56 -0.15 11.75
CA GLN A 95 -9.08 -1.51 12.00
C GLN A 95 -9.17 -2.40 10.76
N LYS A 96 -10.20 -2.23 9.92
CA LYS A 96 -10.30 -2.91 8.63
C LYS A 96 -9.14 -2.53 7.70
N ILE A 97 -8.85 -1.24 7.56
CA ILE A 97 -7.73 -0.74 6.74
C ILE A 97 -6.40 -1.30 7.23
N ILE A 98 -6.16 -1.27 8.55
CA ILE A 98 -4.92 -1.80 9.16
C ILE A 98 -4.72 -3.26 8.74
N ARG A 99 -5.72 -4.12 8.94
CA ARG A 99 -5.64 -5.54 8.59
C ARG A 99 -5.41 -5.78 7.10
N GLY A 100 -5.99 -4.94 6.25
CA GLY A 100 -5.79 -5.02 4.81
C GLY A 100 -4.37 -4.64 4.40
N CYS A 101 -3.82 -3.56 4.96
CA CYS A 101 -2.44 -3.15 4.75
C CYS A 101 -1.44 -4.19 5.27
N GLU A 102 -1.68 -4.75 6.47
CA GLU A 102 -0.85 -5.83 7.03
C GLU A 102 -0.72 -7.00 6.05
N LYS A 103 -1.82 -7.44 5.42
CA LYS A 103 -1.77 -8.50 4.41
C LYS A 103 -0.90 -8.13 3.20
N VAL A 104 -1.01 -6.90 2.71
CA VAL A 104 -0.19 -6.40 1.60
C VAL A 104 1.29 -6.45 1.99
N PHE A 105 1.64 -5.89 3.14
CA PHE A 105 3.02 -5.85 3.61
C PHE A 105 3.59 -7.25 3.87
N GLU A 106 2.84 -8.13 4.56
CA GLU A 106 3.27 -9.49 4.86
C GLU A 106 3.55 -10.33 3.61
N LYS A 107 2.75 -10.15 2.55
CA LYS A 107 2.90 -10.94 1.32
C LYS A 107 4.03 -10.43 0.42
N TYR A 108 4.16 -9.11 0.30
CA TYR A 108 4.98 -8.51 -0.76
C TYR A 108 6.32 -7.96 -0.27
N LEU A 109 6.49 -7.66 1.02
CA LEU A 109 7.81 -7.29 1.54
C LEU A 109 8.77 -8.47 1.54
N PRO A 110 10.04 -8.28 1.11
CA PRO A 110 11.04 -9.32 1.20
C PRO A 110 11.35 -9.56 2.68
N ASN A 111 10.85 -10.68 3.21
CA ASN A 111 11.11 -11.24 4.55
C ASN A 111 11.69 -10.23 5.56
N PRO A 112 10.86 -9.37 6.17
CA PRO A 112 11.26 -8.74 7.41
C PRO A 112 11.29 -9.88 8.45
N GLU A 113 12.28 -9.94 9.33
CA GLU A 113 12.09 -10.62 10.61
C GLU A 113 10.78 -10.09 11.21
N LYS A 114 9.70 -10.87 11.10
CA LYS A 114 8.33 -10.39 11.27
C LYS A 114 8.24 -9.67 12.62
N PRO A 115 8.03 -8.35 12.66
CA PRO A 115 7.68 -7.71 13.91
C PRO A 115 6.35 -8.35 14.30
N ASN A 116 6.36 -9.07 15.42
CA ASN A 116 5.21 -9.82 15.87
C ASN A 116 4.15 -8.82 16.35
N LEU A 117 3.35 -8.29 15.41
CA LEU A 117 2.31 -7.27 15.63
C LEU A 117 1.26 -7.75 16.65
N SER A 118 1.17 -9.06 16.89
CA SER A 118 0.34 -9.67 17.93
C SER A 118 0.65 -9.20 19.36
N LYS A 119 1.86 -8.70 19.64
CA LYS A 119 2.23 -8.23 20.99
C LYS A 119 1.72 -6.83 21.33
N ASN A 120 1.44 -5.97 20.35
CA ASN A 120 1.01 -4.59 20.60
C ASN A 120 -0.52 -4.43 20.75
N LEU A 121 -1.29 -5.49 20.51
CA LEU A 121 -2.75 -5.50 20.72
C LEU A 121 -3.16 -6.05 22.10
N SER A 122 -2.21 -6.54 22.91
CA SER A 122 -2.48 -7.17 24.22
C SER A 122 -2.08 -6.27 25.42
N SER A 123 -1.89 -4.97 25.23
CA SER A 123 -1.65 -4.04 26.34
C SER A 123 -2.57 -2.84 26.23
N LYS A 124 -3.83 -3.04 26.64
CA LYS A 124 -4.62 -2.11 27.44
C LYS A 124 -5.85 -2.82 27.97
#